data_AF-A0A7L3NNK6-F1
#
_entry.id   AF-A0A7L3NNK6-F1
#
_cell.length_a   1.000
_cell.length_b   1.000
_cell.length_c   1.000
_cell.angle_alpha   90.00
_cell.angle_beta   90.00
_cell.angle_gamma   90.00
#
_symmetry.space_group_name_H-M   'P 1'
#
loop_
_entity.id
_entity.type
_entity.pdbx_description
1 polymer ?
#
loop_
_entity_poly.entity_id
_entity_poly.type
_entity_poly.pdbx_seq_one_letter_code
_entity_poly.pdbx_strand_id
1 'polypeptide(L)'
;ECKSYIKDGNGRNLGCRFQNVKIEIEKAYFLVNGSSKDSVIQFYDEYIQQYKIKILTPPLNITDNCTADSVGCIMLWQAPLTSHVENSRCFQ
;
A
#
# COMPACT_ATOMS: atom_id res chain seq x y z
N GLU A 1 13.69 -8.35 -9.83
CA GLU A 1 13.80 -7.12 -10.64
C GLU A 1 12.41 -6.53 -10.89
N CYS A 2 12.29 -5.23 -11.19
CA CYS A 2 11.00 -4.57 -11.38
C CYS A 2 10.25 -5.12 -12.60
N LYS A 3 8.95 -5.37 -12.47
CA LYS A 3 8.11 -5.86 -13.58
C LYS A 3 7.58 -4.76 -14.49
N SER A 4 7.37 -3.55 -13.97
CA SER A 4 6.80 -2.44 -14.73
C SER A 4 7.41 -1.12 -14.26
N TYR A 5 8.40 -0.63 -15.00
CA TYR A 5 9.07 0.64 -14.70
C TYR A 5 8.22 1.83 -15.15
N ILE A 6 8.15 2.84 -14.29
CA ILE A 6 7.67 4.18 -14.62
C ILE A 6 8.89 4.98 -15.06
N LYS A 7 8.85 5.59 -16.25
CA LYS A 7 9.98 6.30 -16.83
C LYS A 7 9.69 7.78 -17.04
N ASP A 8 10.74 8.60 -17.01
CA ASP A 8 10.66 10.01 -17.40
C ASP A 8 10.80 10.19 -18.94
N GLY A 9 10.74 11.44 -19.41
CA GLY A 9 10.89 11.78 -20.82
C GLY A 9 12.25 11.40 -21.44
N ASN A 10 13.27 11.15 -20.61
CA ASN A 10 14.60 10.72 -21.03
C ASN A 10 14.78 9.19 -20.90
N GLY A 11 13.73 8.45 -20.56
CA GLY A 11 13.75 7.00 -20.40
C GLY A 11 14.37 6.50 -19.09
N ARG A 12 14.65 7.39 -18.12
CA ARG A 12 15.19 7.03 -16.80
C ARG A 12 14.08 6.40 -15.95
N ASN A 13 14.41 5.31 -15.27
CA ASN A 13 13.48 4.65 -14.35
C ASN A 13 13.26 5.54 -13.11
N LEU A 14 12.05 6.05 -12.90
CA LEU A 14 11.66 6.85 -11.74
C LEU A 14 10.92 6.05 -10.67
N GLY A 15 10.35 4.90 -11.04
CA GLY A 15 9.59 4.08 -10.11
C GLY A 15 9.30 2.70 -10.65
N CYS A 16 8.74 1.85 -9.80
CA CYS A 16 8.35 0.49 -10.13
C CYS A 16 6.92 0.20 -9.69
N ARG A 17 6.16 -0.46 -10.56
CA ARG A 17 4.88 -1.05 -10.22
C ARG A 17 4.98 -2.57 -10.25
N PHE A 18 4.56 -3.19 -9.16
CA PHE A 18 4.33 -4.62 -9.11
C PHE A 18 2.83 -4.88 -9.03
N GLN A 19 2.33 -5.79 -9.84
CA GLN A 19 0.95 -6.28 -9.74
C GLN A 19 0.95 -7.53 -8.85
N ASN A 20 -0.04 -7.62 -7.95
CA ASN A 20 -0.28 -8.77 -7.08
C ASN A 20 0.94 -9.16 -6.21
N VAL A 21 1.49 -8.20 -5.45
CA VAL A 21 2.56 -8.49 -4.48
C VAL A 21 1.95 -8.97 -3.17
N LYS A 22 2.41 -10.13 -2.72
CA LYS A 22 2.27 -10.55 -1.32
C LYS A 22 3.61 -10.33 -0.63
N ILE A 23 3.65 -9.42 0.33
CA ILE A 23 4.83 -9.25 1.20
C ILE A 23 4.48 -10.00 2.50
N GLU A 24 5.17 -11.12 2.75
CA GLU A 24 4.89 -11.97 3.92
C GLU A 24 5.65 -11.50 5.18
N ILE A 25 6.70 -10.69 5.01
CA ILE A 25 7.58 -10.21 6.08
C ILE A 25 7.20 -8.80 6.54
N GLU A 26 7.13 -8.55 7.86
CA GLU A 26 6.74 -7.26 8.45
C GLU A 26 7.58 -6.06 7.93
N LYS A 27 8.86 -6.32 7.61
CA LYS A 27 9.78 -5.35 7.02
C LYS A 27 10.21 -5.79 5.64
N ALA A 28 9.96 -4.96 4.63
CA ALA A 28 10.43 -5.17 3.27
C ALA A 28 11.77 -4.45 3.07
N TYR A 29 12.73 -5.11 2.42
CA TYR A 29 13.99 -4.51 1.98
C TYR A 29 13.85 -4.00 0.55
N PHE A 30 14.16 -2.73 0.35
CA PHE A 30 14.19 -2.09 -0.95
C PHE A 30 15.62 -1.75 -1.32
N LEU A 31 16.04 -2.12 -2.53
CA LEU A 31 17.33 -1.78 -3.11
C LEU A 31 17.11 -1.15 -4.47
N VAL A 32 17.64 0.05 -4.67
CA VAL A 32 17.59 0.81 -5.92
C VAL A 32 19.02 1.00 -6.41
N ASN A 33 19.36 0.29 -7.48
CA ASN A 33 20.63 0.43 -8.17
C ASN A 33 20.54 1.44 -9.32
N GLY A 34 21.70 1.95 -9.75
CA GLY A 34 21.82 2.83 -10.90
C GLY A 34 23.08 2.54 -11.70
N SER A 35 23.11 3.00 -12.94
CA SER A 35 24.28 2.94 -13.81
C SER A 35 24.36 4.19 -14.68
N SER A 36 25.58 4.59 -15.04
CA SER A 36 25.86 5.69 -15.96
C SER A 36 27.10 5.35 -16.78
N LYS A 37 27.26 6.00 -17.93
CA LYS A 37 28.47 5.90 -18.75
C LYS A 37 29.63 6.71 -18.14
N ASP A 38 29.31 7.79 -17.44
CA ASP A 38 30.30 8.79 -17.01
C ASP A 38 30.84 8.53 -15.61
N SER A 39 30.06 7.88 -14.75
CA SER A 39 30.44 7.65 -13.35
C SER A 39 29.68 6.48 -12.73
N VAL A 40 30.24 5.96 -11.63
CA VAL A 40 29.57 4.97 -10.80
C VAL A 40 28.44 5.65 -10.03
N ILE A 41 27.25 5.07 -10.08
CA ILE A 41 26.09 5.53 -9.31
C ILE A 41 25.99 4.69 -8.05
N GLN A 42 26.02 5.34 -6.89
CA GLN A 42 25.80 4.66 -5.61
C GLN A 42 24.36 4.15 -5.53
N PHE A 43 24.19 2.92 -5.04
CA PHE A 43 22.86 2.38 -4.77
C PHE A 43 22.26 3.01 -3.51
N TYR A 44 20.94 2.95 -3.41
CA TYR A 44 20.19 3.30 -2.21
C TYR A 44 19.43 2.08 -1.72
N ASP A 45 19.44 1.86 -0.41
CA ASP A 45 18.68 0.78 0.20
C ASP A 45 18.01 1.19 1.52
N GLU A 46 16.90 0.53 1.84
CA GLU A 46 16.13 0.80 3.05
C GLU A 46 15.26 -0.40 3.47
N TYR A 47 15.10 -0.59 4.78
CA TYR A 47 14.08 -1.46 5.34
C TYR A 47 12.84 -0.65 5.73
N ILE A 48 11.70 -0.98 5.15
CA ILE A 48 10.44 -0.28 5.42
C ILE A 48 9.44 -1.25 6.05
N GLN A 49 8.85 -0.83 7.18
CA GLN A 49 7.76 -1.56 7.81
C GLN A 49 6.50 -1.46 6.97
N GLN A 50 5.84 -2.59 6.71
CA GLN A 50 4.66 -2.64 5.84
C GLN A 50 3.57 -1.68 6.28
N TYR A 51 3.29 -1.58 7.58
CA TYR A 51 2.21 -0.75 8.10
C TYR A 51 2.43 0.76 7.84
N LYS A 52 3.67 1.20 7.59
CA LYS A 52 3.98 2.61 7.30
C LYS A 52 3.65 3.01 5.86
N ILE A 53 3.67 2.04 4.93
CA ILE A 53 3.47 2.29 3.49
C ILE A 53 2.19 1.67 2.94
N LYS A 54 1.51 0.83 3.73
CA LYS A 54 0.27 0.19 3.32
C LYS A 54 -0.87 1.20 3.33
N ILE A 55 -1.48 1.38 2.17
CA ILE A 55 -2.72 2.14 2.02
C ILE A 55 -3.87 1.17 2.24
N LEU A 56 -4.69 1.41 3.27
CA LEU A 56 -5.89 0.61 3.54
C LEU A 56 -6.98 0.93 2.50
N THR A 57 -7.71 -0.09 2.09
CA THR A 57 -8.92 0.09 1.29
C THR A 57 -10.04 0.69 2.15
N PRO A 58 -11.06 1.30 1.54
CA PRO A 58 -12.22 1.76 2.29
C PRO A 58 -12.97 0.58 2.96
N PRO A 59 -13.77 0.84 4.01
CA PRO A 59 -14.69 -0.14 4.57
C PRO A 59 -15.62 -0.73 3.50
N LEU A 60 -16.01 -1.97 3.70
CA LEU A 60 -16.89 -2.71 2.80
C LEU A 60 -18.33 -2.66 3.28
N ASN A 61 -19.28 -2.85 2.36
CA ASN A 61 -20.70 -3.04 2.66
C ASN A 61 -21.26 -2.00 3.64
N ILE A 62 -21.00 -0.73 3.33
CA ILE A 62 -21.56 0.39 4.09
C ILE A 62 -23.06 0.43 3.82
N THR A 63 -23.85 0.26 4.87
CA THR A 63 -25.30 0.42 4.82
C THR A 63 -25.76 1.38 5.91
N ASP A 64 -26.78 2.16 5.59
CA ASP A 64 -27.46 3.01 6.53
C ASP A 64 -28.89 2.50 6.74
N ASN A 65 -29.35 2.63 7.98
CA ASN A 65 -30.74 2.41 8.35
C ASN A 65 -31.21 3.65 9.11
N CYS A 66 -31.75 4.60 8.36
CA CYS A 66 -32.38 5.81 8.86
C CYS A 66 -33.90 5.62 8.80
N THR A 67 -34.56 5.37 9.92
CA THR A 67 -36.02 5.36 9.97
C THR A 67 -36.54 6.72 10.43
N ALA A 68 -37.67 7.17 9.87
CA ALA A 68 -38.26 8.47 10.21
C ALA A 68 -38.61 8.60 11.70
N ASP A 69 -38.87 7.46 12.36
CA ASP A 69 -39.27 7.37 13.76
C ASP A 69 -38.09 7.11 14.72
N SER A 70 -36.87 6.90 14.23
CA SER A 70 -35.68 6.74 15.08
C SER A 70 -35.04 8.09 15.41
N VAL A 71 -34.43 8.18 16.60
CA VAL A 71 -33.68 9.38 17.07
C VAL A 71 -32.38 9.59 16.29
N GLY A 72 -32.02 8.68 15.39
CA GLY A 72 -30.83 8.77 14.54
C GLY A 72 -30.73 7.62 13.54
N CYS A 73 -29.68 7.66 12.71
CA CYS A 73 -29.38 6.63 11.73
C CYS A 73 -28.42 5.58 12.30
N ILE A 74 -28.64 4.31 11.96
CA ILE A 74 -27.67 3.23 12.24
C ILE A 74 -26.84 3.00 10.98
N MET A 75 -25.52 3.15 11.10
CA MET A 75 -24.58 2.82 10.04
C MET A 75 -23.93 1.47 10.34
N LEU A 76 -23.94 0.56 9.37
CA LEU A 76 -23.23 -0.72 9.44
C LEU A 76 -22.14 -0.72 8.37
N TRP A 77 -21.00 -1.34 8.69
CA TRP A 77 -19.92 -1.54 7.74
C TRP A 77 -19.13 -2.80 8.09
N GLN A 78 -18.33 -3.26 7.15
CA GLN A 78 -17.34 -4.32 7.33
C GLN A 78 -15.93 -3.75 7.20
N ALA A 79 -14.98 -4.32 7.94
CA ALA A 79 -13.60 -3.87 7.92
C ALA A 79 -12.97 -3.98 6.51
N PRO A 80 -12.00 -3.10 6.18
CA PRO A 80 -11.25 -3.19 4.93
C PRO A 80 -10.58 -4.54 4.70
N LEU A 81 -10.40 -4.92 3.43
CA LEU A 81 -9.58 -6.07 3.07
C LEU A 81 -8.12 -5.78 3.42
N THR A 82 -7.57 -6.54 4.37
CA THR A 82 -6.17 -6.44 4.78
C THR A 82 -5.47 -7.79 4.69
N SER A 83 -4.30 -7.81 4.03
CA SER A 83 -3.40 -8.97 3.99
C SER A 83 -2.66 -9.26 5.30
N HIS A 84 -2.70 -8.33 6.26
CA HIS A 84 -1.97 -8.38 7.53
C HIS A 84 -2.92 -7.95 8.64
N VAL A 85 -3.24 -8.86 9.54
CA VAL A 85 -4.22 -8.66 10.63
C VAL A 85 -3.45 -8.50 11.94
N GLU A 86 -2.53 -7.54 11.99
CA GLU A 86 -2.09 -7.05 13.30
C GLU A 86 -3.12 -6.01 13.77
N ASN A 87 -3.62 -6.18 14.98
CA ASN A 87 -4.59 -5.28 15.62
C ASN A 87 -6.00 -5.23 14.97
N SER A 88 -6.66 -6.39 14.85
CA SER A 88 -8.09 -6.46 14.48
C SER A 88 -9.01 -5.61 15.35
N ARG A 89 -8.59 -5.29 16.58
CA ARG A 89 -9.30 -4.42 17.52
C ARG A 89 -9.48 -2.98 17.03
N CYS A 90 -8.68 -2.50 16.07
CA CYS A 90 -8.84 -1.16 15.52
C CYS A 90 -10.14 -0.97 14.72
N PHE A 91 -10.77 -2.07 14.28
CA PHE A 91 -11.99 -2.04 13.45
C PHE A 91 -13.21 -2.64 14.17
N GLN A 92 -13.13 -2.79 15.51
CA GLN A 92 -14.24 -3.22 16.37
C GLN A 92 -15.04 -2.03 16.88
#